data_AF-A0A9P6I9X6-F1
#
_entry.id   AF-A0A9P6I9X6-F1
#
_cell.length_a   1.000
_cell.length_b   1.000
_cell.length_c   1.000
_cell.angle_alpha   90.00
_cell.angle_beta   90.00
_cell.angle_gamma   90.00
#
_symmetry.space_group_name_H-M   'P 1'
#
loop_
_entity.id
_entity.type
_entity.pdbx_description
1 polymer ?
#
loop_
_entity_poly.entity_id
_entity_poly.type
_entity_poly.pdbx_seq_one_letter_code
_entity_poly.pdbx_strand_id
1 'polypeptide(L)'
;MASETPPAETPPEESTSTNPATATAGPVPAPPREQTPGKYFQWVNKSVLGLLGIWSKQALDEVSPRVAEKKQEFANFLDYLERCRQAYPNTLPSELVSVDLALARLKGGLQIVYNDQKAPLQLYFSDDDKDRARAFHDWAEQADVQPAVSPATSNGDTAVAAVAAAVTASTSNGRSRQRRSPASDNAGYSVRLPPVDHPIWGIRSIMHGVALTGQNGKTQCFDPRYKSEQRSAAVFGHNGLAVGNWFASQIRAVYCGAHGSSEGGIHSRKDKGAYSVIVTSTYDDVDEDHGDVLYYSGSRALENTNPLQCAPRSAGTTALHVSYQSGRVLRVLRKASAKGKYAAWAPDCGIRYDGLYRITRCGTKKNQKGGLYEQFKLVREPNQTPLEDLTSIPSLAQRNDYARIGEGFVPVQ
;
A
#
# COMPACT_ATOMS: atom_id res chain seq x y z
N MET A 1 46.42 79.69 -28.46
CA MET A 1 46.32 78.83 -27.26
C MET A 1 44.88 78.38 -27.19
N ALA A 2 44.56 77.27 -27.85
CA ALA A 2 44.66 75.90 -27.33
C ALA A 2 43.23 75.48 -26.97
N SER A 3 42.51 74.86 -27.92
CA SER A 3 42.54 73.42 -28.28
C SER A 3 41.64 72.65 -27.32
N GLU A 4 40.46 72.28 -27.80
CA GLU A 4 40.12 70.91 -28.21
C GLU A 4 39.65 70.06 -27.03
N THR A 5 38.41 69.60 -27.18
CA THR A 5 37.71 68.63 -26.35
C THR A 5 38.48 67.31 -26.28
N PRO A 6 38.71 66.76 -25.08
CA PRO A 6 38.89 65.33 -24.89
C PRO A 6 37.62 64.69 -24.28
N PRO A 7 37.41 63.38 -24.48
CA PRO A 7 36.20 62.69 -24.06
C PRO A 7 36.17 62.49 -22.54
N ALA A 8 34.96 62.43 -21.98
CA ALA A 8 34.76 62.05 -20.59
C ALA A 8 35.17 60.57 -20.38
N GLU A 9 36.21 60.34 -19.58
CA GLU A 9 36.60 59.04 -19.08
C GLU A 9 35.54 58.50 -18.10
N THR A 10 35.10 57.28 -18.34
CA THR A 10 34.40 56.41 -17.40
C THR A 10 35.24 56.15 -16.15
N PRO A 11 34.75 56.42 -14.93
CA PRO A 11 35.31 55.83 -13.72
C PRO A 11 34.84 54.36 -13.56
N PRO A 12 35.65 53.50 -12.90
CA PRO A 12 35.43 52.07 -12.86
C PRO A 12 34.21 51.70 -12.00
N GLU A 13 33.62 50.56 -12.34
CA GLU A 13 32.61 49.85 -11.55
C GLU A 13 33.08 49.66 -10.10
N GLU A 14 32.57 50.47 -9.18
CA GLU A 14 32.48 50.07 -7.79
C GLU A 14 31.24 49.17 -7.66
N SER A 15 31.49 47.89 -7.92
CA SER A 15 30.59 46.80 -7.56
C SER A 15 30.32 46.88 -6.05
N THR A 16 29.23 47.55 -5.70
CA THR A 16 28.54 47.27 -4.46
C THR A 16 28.03 45.84 -4.60
N SER A 17 28.90 44.90 -4.21
CA SER A 17 28.53 43.55 -3.85
C SER A 17 27.54 43.66 -2.69
N THR A 18 26.28 43.96 -3.01
CA THR A 18 25.17 43.34 -2.31
C THR A 18 25.39 41.85 -2.51
N ASN A 19 26.04 41.24 -1.52
CA ASN A 19 25.94 39.81 -1.28
C ASN A 19 24.49 39.43 -1.59
N PRO A 20 24.22 38.54 -2.58
CA PRO A 20 22.89 37.98 -2.68
C PRO A 20 22.72 37.29 -1.33
N ALA A 21 21.85 37.89 -0.51
CA ALA A 21 21.40 37.28 0.72
C ALA A 21 21.13 35.83 0.37
N THR A 22 21.78 34.91 1.08
CA THR A 22 21.45 33.50 1.07
C THR A 22 19.96 33.43 1.36
N ALA A 23 19.17 33.38 0.28
CA ALA A 23 17.74 33.22 0.34
C ALA A 23 17.56 31.88 1.00
N THR A 24 17.22 31.93 2.29
CA THR A 24 16.83 30.77 3.06
C THR A 24 15.70 30.14 2.28
N ALA A 25 16.00 29.01 1.64
CA ALA A 25 15.05 28.35 0.75
C ALA A 25 13.77 28.13 1.55
N GLY A 26 12.65 28.65 1.07
CA GLY A 26 11.35 28.49 1.70
C GLY A 26 10.97 27.01 1.84
N PRO A 27 9.89 26.66 2.56
CA PRO A 27 9.45 25.28 2.67
C PRO A 27 9.12 24.68 1.30
N VAL A 28 9.35 23.37 1.13
CA VAL A 28 9.06 22.66 -0.11
C VAL A 28 7.59 22.87 -0.47
N PRO A 29 7.27 23.27 -1.73
CA PRO A 29 5.89 23.41 -2.15
C PRO A 29 5.06 22.17 -1.76
N ALA A 30 3.92 22.38 -1.12
CA ALA A 30 3.07 21.27 -0.71
C ALA A 30 2.42 20.62 -1.94
N PRO A 31 2.41 19.28 -2.05
CA PRO A 31 1.72 18.62 -3.15
C PRO A 31 0.19 18.73 -3.00
N PRO A 32 -0.57 18.75 -4.11
CA PRO A 32 -2.03 19.00 -4.13
C PRO A 32 -2.95 18.06 -3.31
N ARG A 33 -2.40 17.10 -2.56
CA ARG A 33 -3.15 16.06 -1.82
C ARG A 33 -2.67 15.87 -0.36
N GLU A 34 -2.03 16.87 0.25
CA GLU A 34 -1.51 16.82 1.64
C GLU A 34 -0.67 15.58 1.97
N GLN A 35 0.13 15.12 0.99
CA GLN A 35 1.02 13.97 1.10
C GLN A 35 2.48 14.40 1.21
N THR A 36 3.37 13.51 1.66
CA THR A 36 4.81 13.69 1.39
C THR A 36 5.05 13.60 -0.12
N PRO A 37 6.06 14.28 -0.69
CA PRO A 37 6.33 14.19 -2.12
C PRO A 37 6.47 12.74 -2.62
N GLY A 38 7.14 11.87 -1.85
CA GLY A 38 7.26 10.45 -2.21
C GLY A 38 5.95 9.67 -2.25
N LYS A 39 4.95 10.02 -1.43
CA LYS A 39 3.60 9.44 -1.50
C LYS A 39 2.79 9.99 -2.67
N TYR A 40 2.93 11.29 -2.92
CA TYR A 40 2.29 11.92 -4.08
C TYR A 40 2.81 11.32 -5.40
N PHE A 41 4.12 11.15 -5.54
CA PHE A 41 4.73 10.50 -6.72
C PHE A 41 4.30 9.04 -6.86
N GLN A 42 4.18 8.31 -5.75
CA GLN A 42 3.63 6.95 -5.77
C GLN A 42 2.19 6.92 -6.28
N TRP A 43 1.37 7.85 -5.82
CA TRP A 43 -0.02 7.98 -6.24
C TRP A 43 -0.12 8.34 -7.73
N VAL A 44 0.68 9.31 -8.22
CA VAL A 44 0.75 9.67 -9.65
C VAL A 44 1.14 8.46 -10.50
N ASN A 45 2.19 7.75 -10.12
CA ASN A 45 2.67 6.57 -10.86
C ASN A 45 1.60 5.48 -10.97
N LYS A 46 0.84 5.25 -9.91
CA LYS A 46 -0.16 4.16 -9.87
C LYS A 46 -1.51 4.58 -10.46
N SER A 47 -2.00 5.75 -10.07
CA SER A 47 -3.39 6.17 -10.26
C SER A 47 -3.58 7.11 -11.46
N VAL A 48 -2.48 7.67 -11.98
CA VAL A 48 -2.51 8.55 -13.16
C VAL A 48 -1.77 7.85 -14.30
N LEU A 49 -0.44 7.73 -14.20
CA LEU A 49 0.39 7.16 -15.27
C LEU A 49 0.09 5.68 -15.53
N GLY A 50 -0.19 4.91 -14.48
CA GLY A 50 -0.59 3.50 -14.59
C GLY A 50 -1.92 3.33 -15.35
N LEU A 51 -2.92 4.16 -15.06
CA LEU A 51 -4.21 4.10 -15.75
C LEU A 51 -4.12 4.60 -17.18
N LEU A 52 -3.47 5.75 -17.41
CA LEU A 52 -3.20 6.26 -18.76
C LEU A 52 -2.44 5.22 -19.59
N GLY A 53 -1.43 4.55 -19.03
CA GLY A 53 -0.69 3.51 -19.73
C GLY A 53 -1.52 2.26 -20.07
N ILE A 54 -2.45 1.86 -19.19
CA ILE A 54 -3.39 0.76 -19.48
C ILE A 54 -4.33 1.17 -20.62
N TRP A 55 -4.88 2.37 -20.56
CA TRP A 55 -5.82 2.87 -21.57
C TRP A 55 -5.13 3.13 -22.91
N SER A 56 -3.85 3.55 -22.92
CA SER A 56 -3.04 3.69 -24.13
C SER A 56 -2.93 2.36 -24.87
N LYS A 57 -2.69 1.26 -24.14
CA LYS A 57 -2.64 -0.09 -24.73
C LYS A 57 -3.99 -0.58 -25.26
N GLN A 58 -5.07 -0.08 -24.67
CA GLN A 58 -6.44 -0.40 -25.08
C GLN A 58 -6.97 0.55 -26.14
N ALA A 59 -6.20 1.58 -26.53
CA ALA A 59 -6.61 2.65 -27.43
C ALA A 59 -7.98 3.25 -27.06
N LEU A 60 -8.20 3.50 -25.76
CA LEU A 60 -9.44 4.13 -25.30
C LEU A 60 -9.56 5.55 -25.88
N ASP A 61 -10.76 5.94 -26.28
CA ASP A 61 -11.00 7.27 -26.84
C ASP A 61 -10.55 8.37 -25.88
N GLU A 62 -9.76 9.31 -26.40
CA GLU A 62 -9.21 10.45 -25.66
C GLU A 62 -10.31 11.40 -25.16
N VAL A 63 -11.45 11.45 -25.85
CA VAL A 63 -12.62 12.26 -25.46
C VAL A 63 -13.34 11.67 -24.23
N SER A 64 -12.98 10.45 -23.81
CA SER A 64 -13.51 9.83 -22.60
C SER A 64 -13.28 10.72 -21.38
N PRO A 65 -14.33 11.03 -20.58
CA PRO A 65 -14.20 11.84 -19.37
C PRO A 65 -13.16 11.30 -18.39
N ARG A 66 -12.94 9.99 -18.35
CA ARG A 66 -11.95 9.34 -17.49
C ARG A 66 -10.51 9.60 -17.97
N VAL A 67 -10.28 9.62 -19.29
CA VAL A 67 -8.98 9.94 -19.86
C VAL A 67 -8.69 11.42 -19.64
N ALA A 68 -9.66 12.30 -19.93
CA ALA A 68 -9.55 13.74 -19.69
C ALA A 68 -9.22 14.07 -18.23
N GLU A 69 -9.91 13.44 -17.27
CA GLU A 69 -9.63 13.60 -15.83
C GLU A 69 -8.18 13.23 -15.49
N LYS A 70 -7.68 12.08 -15.97
CA LYS A 70 -6.30 11.65 -15.68
C LYS A 70 -5.24 12.49 -16.39
N LYS A 71 -5.53 12.99 -17.59
CA LYS A 71 -4.68 13.98 -18.26
C LYS A 71 -4.58 15.27 -17.44
N GLN A 72 -5.69 15.75 -16.90
CA GLN A 72 -5.68 16.94 -16.02
C GLN A 72 -4.90 16.69 -14.72
N GLU A 73 -5.06 15.50 -14.11
CA GLU A 73 -4.26 15.14 -12.92
C GLU A 73 -2.76 15.06 -13.21
N PHE A 74 -2.39 14.63 -14.43
CA PHE A 74 -1.00 14.65 -14.89
C PHE A 74 -0.48 16.07 -15.15
N ALA A 75 -1.27 16.94 -15.76
CA ALA A 75 -0.91 18.35 -15.94
C ALA A 75 -0.66 19.04 -14.58
N ASN A 76 -1.56 18.83 -13.61
CA ASN A 76 -1.39 19.34 -12.24
C ASN A 76 -0.10 18.82 -11.56
N PHE A 77 0.33 17.60 -11.90
CA PHE A 77 1.58 17.03 -11.41
C PHE A 77 2.79 17.75 -12.02
N LEU A 78 2.80 18.02 -13.33
CA LEU A 78 3.87 18.80 -13.97
C LEU A 78 3.95 20.22 -13.42
N ASP A 79 2.82 20.86 -13.13
CA ASP A 79 2.77 22.20 -12.53
C ASP A 79 3.27 22.20 -11.08
N TYR A 80 3.04 21.11 -10.35
CA TYR A 80 3.65 20.91 -9.04
C TYR A 80 5.18 20.80 -9.14
N LEU A 81 5.70 20.00 -10.07
CA LEU A 81 7.14 19.88 -10.28
C LEU A 81 7.78 21.20 -10.70
N GLU A 82 7.09 21.98 -11.53
CA GLU A 82 7.57 23.31 -11.93
C GLU A 82 7.70 24.25 -10.73
N ARG A 83 6.72 24.26 -9.81
CA ARG A 83 6.85 25.01 -8.55
C ARG A 83 8.00 24.52 -7.68
N CYS A 84 8.24 23.21 -7.63
CA CYS A 84 9.41 22.66 -6.92
C CYS A 84 10.72 23.11 -7.56
N ARG A 85 10.82 23.06 -8.90
CA ARG A 85 12.01 23.49 -9.64
C ARG A 85 12.26 24.99 -9.50
N GLN A 86 11.21 25.82 -9.49
CA GLN A 86 11.33 27.26 -9.26
C GLN A 86 11.80 27.59 -7.83
N ALA A 87 11.30 26.85 -6.84
CA ALA A 87 11.74 27.01 -5.45
C ALA A 87 13.18 26.49 -5.22
N TYR A 88 13.58 25.45 -5.96
CA TYR A 88 14.91 24.84 -5.86
C TYR A 88 15.51 24.56 -7.24
N PRO A 89 16.07 25.58 -7.91
CA PRO A 89 16.53 25.45 -9.29
C PRO A 89 17.75 24.53 -9.41
N ASN A 90 18.69 24.63 -8.47
CA ASN A 90 19.98 23.94 -8.53
C ASN A 90 20.18 22.90 -7.43
N THR A 91 19.19 22.71 -6.55
CA THR A 91 19.30 21.77 -5.42
C THR A 91 18.01 20.98 -5.24
N LEU A 92 18.11 19.75 -4.72
CA LEU A 92 16.93 18.99 -4.32
C LEU A 92 16.81 18.98 -2.79
N PRO A 93 15.67 19.43 -2.23
CA PRO A 93 15.40 19.30 -0.81
C PRO A 93 15.31 17.83 -0.39
N SER A 94 15.66 17.55 0.86
CA SER A 94 15.76 16.19 1.42
C SER A 94 14.46 15.37 1.30
N GLU A 95 13.32 16.06 1.24
CA GLU A 95 11.95 15.55 1.09
C GLU A 95 11.68 14.97 -0.30
N LEU A 96 12.37 15.49 -1.33
CA LEU A 96 12.35 14.97 -2.69
C LEU A 96 13.38 13.85 -2.90
N VAL A 97 14.40 13.74 -2.02
CA VAL A 97 15.51 12.81 -2.15
C VAL A 97 15.34 11.54 -1.31
N SER A 98 15.08 11.69 0.00
CA SER A 98 15.24 10.61 0.99
C SER A 98 13.92 10.02 1.51
N VAL A 99 12.82 10.79 1.48
CA VAL A 99 11.53 10.36 2.05
C VAL A 99 10.82 9.40 1.10
N ASP A 100 10.42 8.22 1.58
CA ASP A 100 9.57 7.26 0.87
C ASP A 100 10.07 6.86 -0.54
N LEU A 101 11.38 6.83 -0.81
CA LEU A 101 11.92 6.60 -2.17
C LEU A 101 11.41 7.62 -3.22
N ALA A 102 11.16 8.87 -2.80
CA ALA A 102 10.58 9.92 -3.65
C ALA A 102 11.32 10.10 -4.97
N LEU A 103 12.64 10.27 -4.94
CA LEU A 103 13.45 10.52 -6.13
C LEU A 103 13.36 9.36 -7.15
N ALA A 104 13.45 8.13 -6.67
CA ALA A 104 13.32 6.95 -7.52
C ALA A 104 11.94 6.86 -8.18
N ARG A 105 10.88 7.24 -7.44
CA ARG A 105 9.50 7.27 -7.97
C ARG A 105 9.29 8.39 -8.98
N LEU A 106 9.83 9.57 -8.72
CA LEU A 106 9.79 10.71 -9.63
C LEU A 106 10.44 10.32 -10.96
N LYS A 107 11.71 9.88 -10.93
CA LYS A 107 12.46 9.48 -12.12
C LYS A 107 11.78 8.35 -12.89
N GLY A 108 11.39 7.28 -12.18
CA GLY A 108 10.73 6.13 -12.80
C GLY A 108 9.36 6.48 -13.42
N GLY A 109 8.63 7.41 -12.82
CA GLY A 109 7.35 7.94 -13.32
C GLY A 109 7.53 8.76 -14.59
N LEU A 110 8.42 9.75 -14.57
CA LEU A 110 8.71 10.60 -15.73
C LEU A 110 9.19 9.79 -16.93
N GLN A 111 10.02 8.76 -16.70
CA GLN A 111 10.43 7.83 -17.76
C GLN A 111 9.27 7.08 -18.42
N ILE A 112 8.10 6.94 -17.79
CA ILE A 112 6.91 6.36 -18.47
C ILE A 112 6.43 7.28 -19.58
N VAL A 113 6.57 8.59 -19.41
CA VAL A 113 6.03 9.62 -20.30
C VAL A 113 6.87 9.79 -21.56
N TYR A 114 8.20 9.87 -21.43
CA TYR A 114 9.08 10.28 -22.55
C TYR A 114 9.97 9.17 -23.16
N ASN A 115 10.10 8.01 -22.50
CA ASN A 115 11.03 6.97 -22.96
C ASN A 115 10.45 6.20 -24.15
N ASP A 116 11.11 6.23 -25.31
CA ASP A 116 10.64 5.57 -26.54
C ASP A 116 10.40 4.06 -26.38
N GLN A 117 11.13 3.39 -25.48
CA GLN A 117 10.92 1.96 -25.17
C GLN A 117 9.55 1.69 -24.50
N LYS A 118 8.86 2.74 -24.07
CA LYS A 118 7.53 2.71 -23.46
C LYS A 118 6.46 3.35 -24.35
N ALA A 119 6.73 3.57 -25.64
CA ALA A 119 5.78 4.15 -26.60
C ALA A 119 4.35 3.56 -26.52
N PRO A 120 4.13 2.25 -26.30
CA PRO A 120 2.77 1.70 -26.16
C PRO A 120 1.96 2.23 -24.95
N LEU A 121 2.61 2.90 -23.99
CA LEU A 121 1.98 3.50 -22.82
C LEU A 121 1.64 4.99 -23.02
N GLN A 122 2.08 5.60 -24.13
CA GLN A 122 2.23 7.04 -24.24
C GLN A 122 1.19 7.73 -25.14
N LEU A 123 0.11 7.05 -25.50
CA LEU A 123 -0.90 7.55 -26.45
C LEU A 123 -1.45 8.94 -26.08
N TYR A 124 -1.59 9.23 -24.79
CA TYR A 124 -2.24 10.46 -24.30
C TYR A 124 -1.29 11.58 -23.89
N PHE A 125 0.02 11.42 -24.11
CA PHE A 125 1.00 12.46 -23.79
C PHE A 125 1.40 13.21 -25.06
N SER A 126 1.22 14.53 -25.03
CA SER A 126 1.69 15.41 -26.10
C SER A 126 3.22 15.45 -26.16
N ASP A 127 3.78 16.00 -27.23
CA ASP A 127 5.24 16.17 -27.29
C ASP A 127 5.75 17.18 -26.25
N ASP A 128 4.97 18.22 -25.94
CA ASP A 128 5.25 19.14 -24.82
C ASP A 128 5.31 18.39 -23.48
N ASP A 129 4.36 17.49 -23.22
CA ASP A 129 4.36 16.67 -21.99
C ASP A 129 5.64 15.83 -21.88
N LYS A 130 6.10 15.24 -23.00
CA LYS A 130 7.32 14.43 -23.05
C LYS A 130 8.57 15.28 -22.80
N ASP A 131 8.63 16.46 -23.41
CA ASP A 131 9.75 17.39 -23.25
C ASP A 131 9.83 17.91 -21.82
N ARG A 132 8.69 18.31 -21.23
CA ARG A 132 8.60 18.71 -19.82
C ARG A 132 9.00 17.57 -18.89
N ALA A 133 8.52 16.35 -19.16
CA ALA A 133 8.86 15.19 -18.33
C ALA A 133 10.37 14.85 -18.38
N ARG A 134 10.99 14.97 -19.55
CA ARG A 134 12.44 14.80 -19.73
C ARG A 134 13.21 15.88 -18.97
N ALA A 135 12.81 17.14 -19.10
CA ALA A 135 13.43 18.25 -18.38
C ALA A 135 13.38 18.08 -16.85
N PHE A 136 12.26 17.62 -16.29
CA PHE A 136 12.18 17.32 -14.86
C PHE A 136 13.00 16.10 -14.45
N HIS A 137 13.13 15.10 -15.31
CA HIS A 137 13.99 13.95 -15.05
C HIS A 137 15.46 14.39 -14.99
N ASP A 138 15.89 15.23 -15.94
CA ASP A 138 17.25 15.74 -16.01
C ASP A 138 17.57 16.68 -14.84
N TRP A 139 16.62 17.56 -14.47
CA TRP A 139 16.71 18.34 -13.25
C TRP A 139 16.88 17.45 -12.01
N ALA A 140 16.13 16.36 -11.92
CA ALA A 140 16.22 15.43 -10.79
C ALA A 140 17.52 14.59 -10.77
N GLU A 141 18.21 14.45 -11.90
CA GLU A 141 19.53 13.78 -12.00
C GLU A 141 20.68 14.73 -11.66
N GLN A 142 20.57 16.00 -12.05
CA GLN A 142 21.68 16.96 -12.02
C GLN A 142 21.72 17.83 -10.76
N ALA A 143 20.62 17.90 -10.00
CA ALA A 143 20.53 18.77 -8.84
C ALA A 143 21.33 18.24 -7.63
N ASP A 144 22.09 19.14 -6.98
CA ASP A 144 22.83 18.83 -5.76
C ASP A 144 21.88 18.54 -4.60
N VAL A 145 22.16 17.49 -3.83
CA VAL A 145 21.33 17.14 -2.66
C VAL A 145 21.62 18.11 -1.52
N GLN A 146 20.62 18.90 -1.11
CA GLN A 146 20.73 19.70 0.10
C GLN A 146 20.87 18.76 1.31
N PRO A 147 21.89 18.93 2.17
CA PRO A 147 21.98 18.19 3.41
C PRO A 147 20.73 18.45 4.25
N ALA A 148 20.21 17.42 4.91
CA ALA A 148 19.08 17.59 5.82
C ALA A 148 19.43 18.64 6.89
N VAL A 149 18.63 19.69 6.99
CA VAL A 149 18.79 20.68 8.06
C VAL A 149 18.33 20.00 9.36
N SER A 150 19.28 19.62 10.21
CA SER A 150 18.98 19.19 11.57
C SER A 150 18.21 20.32 12.27
N PRO A 151 17.07 20.05 12.93
CA PRO A 151 16.47 21.05 13.80
C PRO A 151 17.52 21.42 14.87
N ALA A 152 17.73 22.72 15.08
CA ALA A 152 18.71 23.23 16.02
C ALA A 152 18.49 22.61 17.41
N THR A 153 19.30 21.59 17.73
CA THR A 153 19.49 21.13 19.10
C THR A 153 20.42 22.12 19.78
N SER A 154 19.89 22.84 20.77
CA SER A 154 20.69 23.64 21.67
C SER A 154 21.69 22.75 22.44
N ASN A 155 22.96 23.03 22.21
CA ASN A 155 24.13 22.89 23.09
C ASN A 155 24.59 21.50 23.54
N GLY A 156 25.90 21.24 23.35
CA GLY A 156 26.69 20.37 24.24
C GLY A 156 27.67 19.41 23.58
N ASP A 157 28.71 19.94 22.93
CA ASP A 157 30.10 19.47 22.84
C ASP A 157 30.50 17.98 22.69
N THR A 158 31.42 17.81 21.73
CA THR A 158 32.54 16.83 21.62
C THR A 158 32.27 15.38 21.22
N ALA A 159 32.47 15.11 19.92
CA ALA A 159 33.47 14.22 19.30
C ALA A 159 33.80 12.87 20.01
N VAL A 160 33.98 11.71 19.36
CA VAL A 160 34.51 11.40 18.03
C VAL A 160 34.18 9.94 17.67
N ALA A 161 33.89 9.70 16.38
CA ALA A 161 34.30 8.57 15.53
C ALA A 161 34.34 7.12 16.07
N ALA A 162 33.59 6.21 15.42
CA ALA A 162 34.13 5.37 14.34
C ALA A 162 33.19 4.20 14.02
N VAL A 163 32.89 4.06 12.73
CA VAL A 163 32.12 2.98 12.12
C VAL A 163 33.11 1.92 11.62
N ALA A 164 32.74 0.64 11.76
CA ALA A 164 32.84 -0.41 10.73
C ALA A 164 33.48 -1.75 11.15
N ALA A 165 32.91 -2.80 10.53
CA ALA A 165 33.42 -4.15 10.26
C ALA A 165 33.27 -5.22 11.37
N ALA A 166 32.46 -6.25 11.11
CA ALA A 166 32.93 -7.51 10.51
C ALA A 166 31.86 -8.61 10.57
N VAL A 167 31.74 -9.34 9.46
CA VAL A 167 31.02 -10.61 9.34
C VAL A 167 31.95 -11.75 9.78
N THR A 168 31.34 -12.82 10.33
CA THR A 168 31.86 -14.19 10.54
C THR A 168 32.52 -14.49 11.90
N ALA A 169 31.83 -15.25 12.76
CA ALA A 169 32.28 -16.56 13.26
C ALA A 169 31.28 -17.12 14.29
N SER A 170 30.86 -18.35 14.05
CA SER A 170 30.07 -19.22 14.91
C SER A 170 30.82 -19.65 16.18
N THR A 171 30.16 -19.68 17.33
CA THR A 171 30.24 -20.84 18.25
C THR A 171 29.13 -20.85 19.29
N SER A 172 28.72 -22.08 19.59
CA SER A 172 27.72 -22.55 20.55
C SER A 172 27.88 -22.03 21.97
N ASN A 173 26.74 -21.78 22.64
CA ASN A 173 26.52 -22.36 23.95
C ASN A 173 25.02 -22.41 24.30
N GLY A 174 24.56 -23.62 24.63
CA GLY A 174 23.20 -23.86 25.08
C GLY A 174 22.99 -23.35 26.50
N ARG A 175 21.85 -22.69 26.73
CA ARG A 175 21.24 -22.53 28.06
C ARG A 175 19.72 -22.52 27.91
N SER A 176 19.11 -23.56 28.48
CA SER A 176 17.76 -23.64 29.05
C SER A 176 16.85 -22.42 28.81
N ARG A 177 15.86 -22.57 27.90
CA ARG A 177 14.71 -21.66 27.84
C ARG A 177 13.68 -22.08 28.89
N GLN A 178 13.77 -21.47 30.06
CA GLN A 178 12.62 -21.32 30.95
C GLN A 178 11.48 -20.64 30.18
N ARG A 179 10.28 -21.19 30.33
CA ARG A 179 9.01 -20.64 29.83
C ARG A 179 8.89 -19.17 30.25
N ARG A 180 8.91 -18.25 29.28
CA ARG A 180 8.37 -16.90 29.48
C ARG A 180 6.88 -16.92 29.12
N SER A 181 6.05 -16.67 30.12
CA SER A 181 4.68 -16.19 29.95
C SER A 181 4.69 -14.95 29.03
N PRO A 182 3.61 -14.68 28.27
CA PRO A 182 3.57 -13.53 27.38
C PRO A 182 3.57 -12.25 28.23
N ALA A 183 4.73 -11.59 28.31
CA ALA A 183 4.84 -10.25 28.84
C ALA A 183 4.21 -9.28 27.84
N SER A 184 3.41 -8.36 28.37
CA SER A 184 2.73 -7.29 27.65
C SER A 184 3.73 -6.29 27.07
N ASP A 185 4.13 -6.48 25.82
CA ASP A 185 4.84 -5.44 25.07
C ASP A 185 3.80 -4.50 24.44
N ASN A 186 3.30 -3.56 25.23
CA ASN A 186 2.53 -2.43 24.73
C ASN A 186 3.08 -1.15 25.37
N ALA A 187 4.20 -0.64 24.84
CA ALA A 187 4.49 0.77 24.94
C ALA A 187 3.39 1.50 24.15
N GLY A 188 2.31 1.85 24.85
CA GLY A 188 1.00 2.13 24.27
C GLY A 188 0.96 3.47 23.55
N TYR A 189 0.99 3.46 22.22
CA TYR A 189 0.57 4.60 21.43
C TYR A 189 -0.91 4.90 21.70
N SER A 190 -1.26 6.17 21.89
CA SER A 190 -2.65 6.58 22.09
C SER A 190 -3.50 6.23 20.86
N VAL A 191 -4.74 5.81 21.11
CA VAL A 191 -5.72 5.59 20.04
C VAL A 191 -6.25 6.95 19.57
N ARG A 192 -6.17 7.21 18.28
CA ARG A 192 -6.71 8.38 17.60
C ARG A 192 -8.13 8.07 17.18
N LEU A 193 -9.10 8.70 17.84
CA LEU A 193 -10.53 8.43 17.63
C LEU A 193 -11.09 9.29 16.49
N PRO A 194 -11.83 8.69 15.53
CA PRO A 194 -12.48 9.47 14.48
C PRO A 194 -13.68 10.27 15.01
N PRO A 195 -14.01 11.42 14.40
CA PRO A 195 -15.30 12.09 14.62
C PRO A 195 -16.46 11.14 14.33
N VAL A 196 -17.51 11.21 15.15
CA VAL A 196 -18.66 10.29 15.07
C VAL A 196 -19.44 10.40 13.75
N ASP A 197 -19.40 11.57 13.13
CA ASP A 197 -20.05 11.94 11.87
C ASP A 197 -19.10 11.85 10.66
N HIS A 198 -17.87 11.36 10.84
CA HIS A 198 -16.90 11.28 9.76
C HIS A 198 -17.42 10.37 8.62
N PRO A 199 -17.42 10.82 7.35
CA PRO A 199 -18.05 10.10 6.24
C PRO A 199 -17.44 8.71 5.97
N ILE A 200 -16.16 8.52 6.31
CA ILE A 200 -15.44 7.24 6.16
C ILE A 200 -15.35 6.44 7.47
N TRP A 201 -15.01 7.09 8.59
CA TRP A 201 -14.62 6.45 9.86
C TRP A 201 -15.69 6.54 10.96
N GLY A 202 -16.72 7.35 10.76
CA GLY A 202 -17.80 7.55 11.71
C GLY A 202 -18.85 6.45 11.69
N ILE A 203 -19.94 6.70 12.41
CA ILE A 203 -21.05 5.76 12.59
C ILE A 203 -21.76 5.52 11.25
N ARG A 204 -22.05 4.25 10.95
CA ARG A 204 -22.64 3.77 9.67
C ARG A 204 -21.76 3.95 8.43
N SER A 205 -20.51 4.37 8.61
CA SER A 205 -19.54 4.51 7.52
C SER A 205 -18.74 3.21 7.28
N ILE A 206 -17.99 3.14 6.17
CA ILE A 206 -17.28 1.92 5.77
C ILE A 206 -16.19 1.46 6.76
N MET A 207 -15.66 2.37 7.57
CA MET A 207 -14.65 2.11 8.61
C MET A 207 -15.23 2.20 10.04
N HIS A 208 -16.55 2.20 10.23
CA HIS A 208 -17.18 2.20 11.57
C HIS A 208 -16.57 1.12 12.48
N GLY A 209 -16.28 1.48 13.74
CA GLY A 209 -15.65 0.58 14.71
C GLY A 209 -14.12 0.42 14.58
N VAL A 210 -13.50 1.12 13.64
CA VAL A 210 -12.04 1.13 13.44
C VAL A 210 -11.48 2.53 13.72
N ALA A 211 -10.37 2.59 14.45
CA ALA A 211 -9.62 3.79 14.77
C ALA A 211 -8.16 3.67 14.29
N LEU A 212 -7.35 4.69 14.55
CA LEU A 212 -5.93 4.71 14.19
C LEU A 212 -5.04 4.76 15.43
N THR A 213 -3.85 4.14 15.37
CA THR A 213 -2.85 4.13 16.44
C THR A 213 -1.44 4.02 15.83
N GLY A 214 -0.45 3.82 16.69
CA GLY A 214 0.97 3.72 16.33
C GLY A 214 1.65 5.08 16.24
N GLN A 215 2.98 5.05 16.15
CA GLN A 215 3.83 6.24 16.12
C GLN A 215 3.44 7.25 15.04
N ASN A 216 3.01 6.76 13.87
CA ASN A 216 2.60 7.60 12.74
C ASN A 216 1.08 7.80 12.67
N GLY A 217 0.32 7.25 13.63
CA GLY A 217 -1.14 7.34 13.69
C GLY A 217 -1.84 6.79 12.45
N LYS A 218 -1.28 5.74 11.82
CA LYS A 218 -1.77 5.12 10.58
C LYS A 218 -2.07 3.63 10.71
N THR A 219 -1.67 3.01 11.82
CA THR A 219 -1.97 1.60 12.09
C THR A 219 -3.43 1.50 12.49
N GLN A 220 -4.21 0.66 11.81
CA GLN A 220 -5.61 0.48 12.17
C GLN A 220 -5.72 -0.33 13.46
N CYS A 221 -6.64 0.07 14.34
CA CYS A 221 -6.99 -0.63 15.58
C CYS A 221 -8.50 -0.59 15.78
N PHE A 222 -9.03 -1.33 16.75
CA PHE A 222 -10.45 -1.21 17.09
C PHE A 222 -10.70 0.10 17.83
N ASP A 223 -11.79 0.77 17.46
CA ASP A 223 -12.29 1.91 18.22
C ASP A 223 -12.91 1.40 19.54
N PRO A 224 -12.35 1.75 20.71
CA PRO A 224 -12.83 1.25 22.00
C PRO A 224 -14.27 1.67 22.31
N ARG A 225 -14.78 2.76 21.71
CA ARG A 225 -16.15 3.24 21.93
C ARG A 225 -17.21 2.25 21.47
N TYR A 226 -16.89 1.43 20.47
CA TYR A 226 -17.83 0.50 19.85
C TYR A 226 -17.46 -0.97 20.07
N LYS A 227 -16.64 -1.26 21.08
CA LYS A 227 -16.19 -2.64 21.39
C LYS A 227 -17.34 -3.61 21.63
N SER A 228 -18.45 -3.16 22.22
CA SER A 228 -19.63 -3.98 22.49
C SER A 228 -20.37 -4.42 21.21
N GLU A 229 -20.20 -3.71 20.10
CA GLU A 229 -20.79 -4.06 18.81
C GLU A 229 -19.93 -5.06 18.02
N GLN A 230 -18.69 -5.31 18.45
CA GLN A 230 -17.81 -6.28 17.81
C GLN A 230 -18.41 -7.68 17.89
N ARG A 231 -18.44 -8.37 16.75
CA ARG A 231 -19.00 -9.71 16.65
C ARG A 231 -17.90 -10.77 16.68
N SER A 232 -18.14 -11.84 17.43
CA SER A 232 -17.24 -13.00 17.42
C SER A 232 -17.20 -13.65 16.03
N ALA A 233 -16.00 -13.92 15.52
CA ALA A 233 -15.81 -14.67 14.28
C ALA A 233 -15.79 -16.20 14.48
N ALA A 234 -15.73 -16.67 15.72
CA ALA A 234 -15.65 -18.09 16.09
C ALA A 234 -17.03 -18.77 16.10
N VAL A 235 -17.82 -18.52 15.05
CA VAL A 235 -19.15 -19.06 14.83
C VAL A 235 -19.15 -19.70 13.44
N PHE A 236 -19.65 -20.93 13.32
CA PHE A 236 -19.74 -21.61 12.02
C PHE A 236 -20.90 -21.07 11.18
N GLY A 237 -20.86 -21.31 9.88
CA GLY A 237 -21.86 -20.81 8.94
C GLY A 237 -21.70 -19.31 8.65
N HIS A 238 -22.79 -18.70 8.19
CA HIS A 238 -22.79 -17.31 7.72
C HIS A 238 -22.43 -16.30 8.80
N ASN A 239 -22.60 -16.65 10.07
CA ASN A 239 -22.40 -15.74 11.19
C ASN A 239 -23.12 -14.41 10.95
N GLY A 240 -24.41 -14.45 10.59
CA GLY A 240 -25.23 -13.25 10.34
C GLY A 240 -24.67 -12.28 9.30
N LEU A 241 -23.90 -12.77 8.31
CA LEU A 241 -23.43 -12.01 7.16
C LEU A 241 -24.20 -12.45 5.92
N ALA A 242 -24.53 -11.50 5.06
CA ALA A 242 -25.05 -11.79 3.73
C ALA A 242 -23.89 -12.00 2.76
N VAL A 243 -24.03 -12.97 1.84
CA VAL A 243 -23.10 -13.12 0.72
C VAL A 243 -23.04 -11.80 -0.06
N GLY A 244 -21.82 -11.36 -0.40
CA GLY A 244 -21.57 -10.04 -0.97
C GLY A 244 -21.30 -8.94 0.05
N ASN A 245 -21.41 -9.18 1.36
CA ASN A 245 -20.96 -8.19 2.35
C ASN A 245 -19.49 -7.83 2.09
N TRP A 246 -19.23 -6.52 1.98
CA TRP A 246 -17.93 -5.95 1.64
C TRP A 246 -17.37 -5.15 2.81
N PHE A 247 -16.05 -5.25 2.99
CA PHE A 247 -15.31 -4.62 4.06
C PHE A 247 -14.11 -3.87 3.48
N ALA A 248 -13.95 -2.63 3.90
CA ALA A 248 -12.86 -1.77 3.48
C ALA A 248 -11.47 -2.24 3.96
N SER A 249 -11.40 -3.03 5.03
CA SER A 249 -10.14 -3.58 5.52
C SER A 249 -10.34 -4.89 6.27
N GLN A 250 -9.25 -5.62 6.50
CA GLN A 250 -9.30 -6.89 7.23
C GLN A 250 -9.69 -6.70 8.69
N ILE A 251 -9.19 -5.66 9.36
CA ILE A 251 -9.63 -5.36 10.74
C ILE A 251 -11.12 -4.98 10.79
N ARG A 252 -11.66 -4.32 9.75
CA ARG A 252 -13.11 -4.10 9.64
C ARG A 252 -13.87 -5.41 9.46
N ALA A 253 -13.37 -6.32 8.64
CA ALA A 253 -13.92 -7.67 8.52
C ALA A 253 -13.87 -8.44 9.86
N VAL A 254 -12.84 -8.21 10.68
CA VAL A 254 -12.75 -8.77 12.04
C VAL A 254 -13.78 -8.16 12.98
N TYR A 255 -13.94 -6.84 12.97
CA TYR A 255 -14.95 -6.16 13.77
C TYR A 255 -16.35 -6.72 13.49
N CYS A 256 -16.68 -6.97 12.23
CA CYS A 256 -17.96 -7.52 11.79
C CYS A 256 -18.12 -9.04 12.03
N GLY A 257 -17.10 -9.75 12.52
CA GLY A 257 -17.14 -11.19 12.73
C GLY A 257 -17.00 -12.04 11.45
N ALA A 258 -16.61 -11.44 10.33
CA ALA A 258 -16.42 -12.16 9.06
C ALA A 258 -15.16 -13.01 9.06
N HIS A 259 -14.09 -12.47 9.63
CA HIS A 259 -12.82 -13.15 9.88
C HIS A 259 -12.34 -12.87 11.31
N GLY A 260 -11.36 -13.59 11.85
CA GLY A 260 -10.94 -13.42 13.24
C GLY A 260 -9.45 -13.15 13.44
N SER A 261 -8.76 -12.72 12.39
CA SER A 261 -7.37 -12.28 12.43
C SER A 261 -7.19 -11.00 11.63
N SER A 262 -6.50 -10.00 12.15
CA SER A 262 -6.23 -8.76 11.40
C SER A 262 -5.25 -8.96 10.24
N GLU A 263 -4.39 -9.98 10.32
CA GLU A 263 -3.33 -10.25 9.33
C GLU A 263 -3.34 -11.68 8.78
N GLY A 264 -3.82 -12.67 9.56
CA GLY A 264 -3.79 -14.08 9.18
C GLY A 264 -4.78 -14.41 8.08
N GLY A 265 -4.44 -15.38 7.22
CA GLY A 265 -5.34 -15.88 6.17
C GLY A 265 -6.36 -16.92 6.66
N ILE A 266 -6.15 -17.55 7.82
CA ILE A 266 -7.03 -18.59 8.37
C ILE A 266 -7.43 -18.20 9.80
N HIS A 267 -8.73 -18.12 10.06
CA HIS A 267 -9.27 -18.01 11.41
C HIS A 267 -9.88 -19.35 11.82
N SER A 268 -9.41 -19.89 12.94
CA SER A 268 -9.68 -21.27 13.31
C SER A 268 -9.54 -21.50 14.80
N ARG A 269 -10.00 -22.68 15.23
CA ARG A 269 -9.71 -23.24 16.54
C ARG A 269 -9.30 -24.70 16.37
N LYS A 270 -8.17 -25.10 16.97
CA LYS A 270 -7.51 -26.39 16.71
C LYS A 270 -8.42 -27.60 16.91
N ASP A 271 -9.32 -27.56 17.89
CA ASP A 271 -10.25 -28.64 18.23
C ASP A 271 -11.60 -28.59 17.49
N LYS A 272 -11.90 -27.49 16.78
CA LYS A 272 -13.21 -27.29 16.13
C LYS A 272 -13.13 -27.22 14.61
N GLY A 273 -12.00 -26.80 14.06
CA GLY A 273 -11.81 -26.53 12.65
C GLY A 273 -11.65 -25.05 12.32
N ALA A 274 -11.67 -24.74 11.04
CA ALA A 274 -11.57 -23.40 10.47
C ALA A 274 -12.96 -22.78 10.36
N TYR A 275 -13.09 -21.54 10.81
CA TYR A 275 -14.32 -20.76 10.68
C TYR A 275 -14.36 -19.98 9.37
N SER A 276 -13.19 -19.50 8.93
CA SER A 276 -13.07 -18.69 7.73
C SER A 276 -11.66 -18.67 7.17
N VAL A 277 -11.53 -18.52 5.86
CA VAL A 277 -10.27 -18.24 5.15
C VAL A 277 -10.39 -16.95 4.35
N ILE A 278 -9.26 -16.27 4.16
CA ILE A 278 -9.10 -15.17 3.22
C ILE A 278 -8.23 -15.67 2.07
N VAL A 279 -8.73 -15.52 0.86
CA VAL A 279 -7.96 -15.75 -0.36
C VAL A 279 -7.30 -14.42 -0.76
N THR A 280 -6.04 -14.46 -1.17
CA THR A 280 -5.26 -13.30 -1.61
C THR A 280 -4.34 -13.69 -2.75
N SER A 281 -3.94 -12.73 -3.58
CA SER A 281 -2.99 -13.01 -4.66
C SER A 281 -1.55 -13.25 -4.21
N THR A 282 -1.28 -13.24 -2.90
CA THR A 282 0.07 -13.53 -2.37
C THR A 282 0.49 -14.97 -2.69
N TYR A 283 -0.48 -15.87 -2.87
CA TYR A 283 -0.28 -17.29 -3.06
C TYR A 283 -0.63 -17.76 -4.47
N ASP A 284 -0.67 -16.86 -5.47
CA ASP A 284 -1.06 -17.19 -6.85
C ASP A 284 -0.24 -18.35 -7.46
N ASP A 285 0.99 -18.61 -7.02
CA ASP A 285 1.78 -19.74 -7.53
C ASP A 285 1.30 -21.11 -7.02
N VAL A 286 0.54 -21.15 -5.92
CA VAL A 286 0.17 -22.38 -5.19
C VAL A 286 -1.33 -22.51 -4.91
N ASP A 287 -2.07 -21.41 -5.01
CA ASP A 287 -3.52 -21.35 -4.94
C ASP A 287 -4.13 -21.25 -6.35
N GLU A 288 -5.35 -21.77 -6.50
CA GLU A 288 -6.12 -21.67 -7.74
C GLU A 288 -7.57 -21.35 -7.42
N ASP A 289 -8.08 -20.22 -7.93
CA ASP A 289 -9.42 -19.74 -7.66
C ASP A 289 -10.30 -19.82 -8.91
N HIS A 290 -11.22 -20.80 -8.92
CA HIS A 290 -12.20 -21.03 -9.97
C HIS A 290 -13.61 -20.63 -9.53
N GLY A 291 -13.72 -19.69 -8.57
CA GLY A 291 -15.02 -19.23 -8.07
C GLY A 291 -15.63 -20.23 -7.10
N ASP A 292 -16.50 -21.12 -7.60
CA ASP A 292 -17.17 -22.14 -6.79
C ASP A 292 -16.22 -23.24 -6.31
N VAL A 293 -15.07 -23.40 -6.97
CA VAL A 293 -14.01 -24.31 -6.57
C VAL A 293 -12.74 -23.54 -6.32
N LEU A 294 -12.18 -23.70 -5.13
CA LEU A 294 -10.92 -23.09 -4.72
C LEU A 294 -9.94 -24.18 -4.31
N TYR A 295 -8.69 -24.05 -4.74
CA TYR A 295 -7.59 -24.84 -4.22
C TYR A 295 -6.73 -23.94 -3.34
N TYR A 296 -6.78 -24.19 -2.04
CA TYR A 296 -6.13 -23.38 -1.01
C TYR A 296 -4.90 -24.10 -0.45
N SER A 297 -3.77 -23.42 -0.40
CA SER A 297 -2.52 -23.99 0.08
C SER A 297 -2.39 -23.97 1.60
N GLY A 298 -1.70 -24.98 2.12
CA GLY A 298 -1.38 -25.13 3.53
C GLY A 298 -0.10 -24.38 3.93
N SER A 299 0.46 -24.80 5.07
CA SER A 299 1.59 -24.10 5.68
C SER A 299 2.81 -24.01 4.76
N ARG A 300 3.31 -22.78 4.61
CA ARG A 300 4.61 -22.47 3.98
C ARG A 300 4.75 -23.02 2.56
N ALA A 301 3.66 -23.01 1.80
CA ALA A 301 3.59 -23.60 0.47
C ALA A 301 4.55 -22.95 -0.54
N LEU A 302 4.83 -21.64 -0.40
CA LEU A 302 5.76 -20.91 -1.29
C LEU A 302 7.23 -21.08 -0.89
N GLU A 303 7.50 -21.29 0.40
CA GLU A 303 8.85 -21.28 0.94
C GLU A 303 9.47 -22.68 0.99
N ASN A 304 8.67 -23.76 1.06
CA ASN A 304 9.21 -25.10 1.19
C ASN A 304 10.02 -25.51 -0.06
N THR A 305 11.17 -26.16 0.16
CA THR A 305 12.03 -26.67 -0.92
C THR A 305 12.21 -28.19 -0.86
N ASN A 306 11.71 -28.85 0.20
CA ASN A 306 11.83 -30.30 0.35
C ASN A 306 10.80 -31.03 -0.55
N PRO A 307 11.23 -31.84 -1.53
CA PRO A 307 10.32 -32.50 -2.46
C PRO A 307 9.61 -33.73 -1.90
N LEU A 308 10.05 -34.22 -0.73
CA LEU A 308 9.55 -35.45 -0.09
C LEU A 308 8.65 -35.19 1.11
N GLN A 309 8.72 -33.98 1.69
CA GLN A 309 8.03 -33.67 2.93
C GLN A 309 7.43 -32.27 2.90
N CYS A 310 6.18 -32.18 3.36
CA CYS A 310 5.53 -30.90 3.63
C CYS A 310 6.15 -30.23 4.88
N ALA A 311 6.09 -28.90 4.92
CA ALA A 311 6.46 -28.16 6.13
C ALA A 311 5.57 -28.56 7.32
N PRO A 312 6.07 -28.44 8.57
CA PRO A 312 5.24 -28.64 9.75
C PRO A 312 3.96 -27.80 9.72
N ARG A 313 2.82 -28.44 10.01
CA ARG A 313 1.51 -27.79 9.97
C ARG A 313 1.41 -26.68 11.01
N SER A 314 0.97 -25.51 10.57
CA SER A 314 0.50 -24.44 11.46
C SER A 314 -0.82 -24.84 12.14
N ALA A 315 -1.23 -24.06 13.13
CA ALA A 315 -2.54 -24.23 13.76
C ALA A 315 -3.70 -24.12 12.74
N GLY A 316 -3.60 -23.18 11.79
CA GLY A 316 -4.59 -22.99 10.72
C GLY A 316 -4.70 -24.20 9.80
N THR A 317 -3.57 -24.72 9.30
CA THR A 317 -3.56 -25.92 8.44
C THR A 317 -4.09 -27.15 9.17
N THR A 318 -3.72 -27.31 10.44
CA THR A 318 -4.27 -28.38 11.28
C THR A 318 -5.79 -28.27 11.40
N ALA A 319 -6.33 -27.07 11.53
CA ALA A 319 -7.76 -26.85 11.60
C ALA A 319 -8.49 -27.04 10.25
N LEU A 320 -7.83 -26.80 9.12
CA LEU A 320 -8.38 -27.18 7.81
C LEU A 320 -8.54 -28.70 7.69
N HIS A 321 -7.57 -29.50 8.18
CA HIS A 321 -7.72 -30.96 8.28
C HIS A 321 -8.91 -31.37 9.14
N VAL A 322 -9.09 -30.74 10.31
CA VAL A 322 -10.26 -31.00 11.17
C VAL A 322 -11.57 -30.65 10.44
N SER A 323 -11.59 -29.57 9.67
CA SER A 323 -12.77 -29.16 8.90
C SER A 323 -13.09 -30.13 7.77
N TYR A 324 -12.06 -30.64 7.09
CA TYR A 324 -12.17 -31.70 6.10
C TYR A 324 -12.76 -32.98 6.72
N GLN A 325 -12.19 -33.45 7.82
CA GLN A 325 -12.64 -34.67 8.51
C GLN A 325 -14.06 -34.57 9.07
N SER A 326 -14.43 -33.39 9.57
CA SER A 326 -15.76 -33.15 10.15
C SER A 326 -16.81 -32.71 9.14
N GLY A 327 -16.42 -32.43 7.90
CA GLY A 327 -17.29 -31.82 6.90
C GLY A 327 -17.86 -30.47 7.38
N ARG A 328 -17.11 -29.68 8.13
CA ARG A 328 -17.61 -28.34 8.55
C ARG A 328 -17.43 -27.34 7.42
N VAL A 329 -18.46 -26.52 7.22
CA VAL A 329 -18.39 -25.37 6.32
C VAL A 329 -17.58 -24.24 6.95
N LEU A 330 -16.93 -23.47 6.11
CA LEU A 330 -16.16 -22.28 6.48
C LEU A 330 -16.51 -21.12 5.55
N ARG A 331 -16.37 -19.89 6.05
CA ARG A 331 -16.55 -18.68 5.23
C ARG A 331 -15.34 -18.44 4.34
N VAL A 332 -15.55 -18.15 3.07
CA VAL A 332 -14.50 -17.67 2.16
C VAL A 332 -14.67 -16.17 1.97
N LEU A 333 -13.58 -15.43 2.19
CA LEU A 333 -13.48 -14.02 1.86
C LEU A 333 -12.42 -13.85 0.77
N ARG A 334 -12.71 -13.02 -0.23
CA ARG A 334 -11.74 -12.64 -1.28
C ARG A 334 -11.26 -11.22 -1.05
N LYS A 335 -9.94 -11.03 -1.02
CA LYS A 335 -9.31 -9.71 -0.90
C LYS A 335 -8.99 -9.19 -2.29
N ALA A 336 -9.14 -7.90 -2.52
CA ALA A 336 -8.84 -7.30 -3.81
C ALA A 336 -7.40 -7.57 -4.28
N SER A 337 -7.25 -7.79 -5.59
CA SER A 337 -5.95 -7.84 -6.25
C SER A 337 -6.04 -7.29 -7.66
N ALA A 338 -4.99 -6.59 -8.08
CA ALA A 338 -4.85 -6.10 -9.45
C ALA A 338 -4.05 -7.06 -10.35
N LYS A 339 -3.77 -8.29 -9.90
CA LYS A 339 -2.82 -9.20 -10.55
C LYS A 339 -3.46 -10.54 -10.93
N GLY A 340 -3.11 -10.99 -12.14
CA GLY A 340 -3.12 -12.40 -12.52
C GLY A 340 -4.49 -13.08 -12.56
N LYS A 341 -4.45 -14.42 -12.54
CA LYS A 341 -5.61 -15.32 -12.57
C LYS A 341 -6.60 -15.10 -11.41
N TYR A 342 -6.13 -14.49 -10.32
CA TYR A 342 -6.91 -14.26 -9.10
C TYR A 342 -7.89 -13.08 -9.23
N ALA A 343 -7.66 -12.16 -10.18
CA ALA A 343 -8.49 -10.98 -10.38
C ALA A 343 -9.94 -11.29 -10.80
N ALA A 344 -10.21 -12.46 -11.39
CA ALA A 344 -11.53 -12.80 -11.94
C ALA A 344 -12.65 -12.83 -10.88
N TRP A 345 -12.33 -13.28 -9.67
CA TRP A 345 -13.30 -13.43 -8.58
C TRP A 345 -13.08 -12.45 -7.43
N ALA A 346 -11.95 -11.74 -7.41
CA ALA A 346 -11.65 -10.75 -6.38
C ALA A 346 -12.52 -9.50 -6.54
N PRO A 347 -12.87 -8.80 -5.44
CA PRO A 347 -13.43 -7.45 -5.55
C PRO A 347 -12.39 -6.45 -6.05
N ASP A 348 -12.83 -5.32 -6.62
CA ASP A 348 -11.92 -4.26 -7.10
C ASP A 348 -11.07 -3.62 -6.00
N CYS A 349 -11.62 -3.51 -4.79
CA CYS A 349 -10.93 -3.03 -3.60
C CYS A 349 -11.48 -3.70 -2.33
N GLY A 350 -10.80 -3.56 -1.19
CA GLY A 350 -11.23 -4.13 0.08
C GLY A 350 -11.28 -5.67 0.11
N ILE A 351 -12.26 -6.21 0.83
CA ILE A 351 -12.48 -7.65 1.06
C ILE A 351 -13.98 -7.95 0.95
N ARG A 352 -14.36 -8.98 0.20
CA ARG A 352 -15.76 -9.40 0.05
C ARG A 352 -15.98 -10.80 0.62
N TYR A 353 -17.09 -11.00 1.33
CA TYR A 353 -17.53 -12.31 1.79
C TYR A 353 -18.31 -13.02 0.69
N ASP A 354 -17.77 -14.14 0.19
CA ASP A 354 -18.28 -14.83 -1.00
C ASP A 354 -19.03 -16.12 -0.69
N GLY A 355 -19.31 -16.37 0.60
CA GLY A 355 -20.18 -17.44 1.05
C GLY A 355 -19.47 -18.59 1.77
N LEU A 356 -20.21 -19.67 1.96
CA LEU A 356 -19.79 -20.87 2.64
C LEU A 356 -19.24 -21.89 1.65
N TYR A 357 -18.12 -22.49 2.05
CA TYR A 357 -17.45 -23.55 1.33
C TYR A 357 -17.16 -24.70 2.27
N ARG A 358 -17.01 -25.89 1.69
CA ARG A 358 -16.62 -27.11 2.37
C ARG A 358 -15.35 -27.67 1.75
N ILE A 359 -14.47 -28.21 2.58
CA ILE A 359 -13.28 -28.90 2.09
C ILE A 359 -13.71 -30.31 1.66
N THR A 360 -13.56 -30.62 0.38
CA THR A 360 -13.95 -31.91 -0.22
C THR A 360 -12.77 -32.83 -0.51
N ARG A 361 -11.56 -32.28 -0.56
CA ARG A 361 -10.33 -33.06 -0.75
C ARG A 361 -9.16 -32.39 -0.06
N CYS A 362 -8.26 -33.19 0.50
CA CYS A 362 -6.93 -32.79 0.91
C CYS A 362 -5.90 -33.65 0.17
N GLY A 363 -4.86 -33.02 -0.37
CA GLY A 363 -3.77 -33.70 -1.06
C GLY A 363 -2.47 -32.92 -0.97
N THR A 364 -1.47 -33.32 -1.75
CA THR A 364 -0.18 -32.64 -1.82
C THR A 364 0.18 -32.28 -3.26
N LYS A 365 0.84 -31.13 -3.45
CA LYS A 365 1.37 -30.67 -4.75
C LYS A 365 2.80 -30.15 -4.55
N LYS A 366 3.56 -30.00 -5.64
CA LYS A 366 4.88 -29.36 -5.60
C LYS A 366 4.77 -27.90 -6.04
N ASN A 367 5.48 -27.01 -5.36
CA ASN A 367 5.60 -25.61 -5.77
C ASN A 367 6.66 -25.45 -6.86
N GLN A 368 6.86 -24.22 -7.33
CA GLN A 368 7.85 -23.89 -8.37
C GLN A 368 9.31 -24.22 -7.97
N LYS A 369 9.59 -24.33 -6.66
CA LYS A 369 10.90 -24.72 -6.12
C LYS A 369 11.05 -26.24 -5.95
N GLY A 370 10.06 -27.02 -6.40
CA GLY A 370 10.02 -28.47 -6.24
C GLY A 370 9.61 -28.96 -4.85
N GLY A 371 9.37 -28.06 -3.89
CA GLY A 371 8.98 -28.40 -2.53
C GLY A 371 7.52 -28.83 -2.41
N LEU A 372 7.27 -29.85 -1.59
CA LEU A 372 5.94 -30.41 -1.38
C LEU A 372 5.10 -29.54 -0.43
N TYR A 373 3.83 -29.31 -0.73
CA TYR A 373 2.90 -28.62 0.15
C TYR A 373 1.52 -29.27 0.13
N GLU A 374 0.77 -29.08 1.21
CA GLU A 374 -0.61 -29.56 1.33
C GLU A 374 -1.56 -28.60 0.61
N GLN A 375 -2.52 -29.13 -0.15
CA GLN A 375 -3.54 -28.36 -0.86
C GLN A 375 -4.93 -28.89 -0.52
N PHE A 376 -5.85 -27.97 -0.28
CA PHE A 376 -7.23 -28.24 0.11
C PHE A 376 -8.16 -27.79 -1.01
N LYS A 377 -8.99 -28.70 -1.51
CA LYS A 377 -10.08 -28.37 -2.44
C LYS A 377 -11.31 -27.93 -1.66
N LEU A 378 -11.64 -26.66 -1.75
CA LEU A 378 -12.83 -26.05 -1.20
C LEU A 378 -13.89 -25.97 -2.30
N VAL A 379 -15.11 -26.41 -2.00
CA VAL A 379 -16.26 -26.36 -2.91
C VAL A 379 -17.36 -25.55 -2.24
N ARG A 380 -17.93 -24.60 -2.97
CA ARG A 380 -18.98 -23.72 -2.48
C ARG A 380 -20.25 -24.52 -2.20
N GLU A 381 -20.92 -24.20 -1.09
CA GLU A 381 -22.21 -24.80 -0.78
C GLU A 381 -23.29 -24.27 -1.76
N PRO A 382 -24.27 -25.10 -2.15
CA PRO A 382 -25.36 -24.67 -3.02
C PRO A 382 -26.30 -23.67 -2.34
N ASN A 383 -27.25 -23.11 -3.10
CA ASN A 383 -28.32 -22.21 -2.61
C ASN A 383 -27.83 -20.91 -1.94
N GLN A 384 -26.73 -20.36 -2.44
CA GLN A 384 -26.22 -19.04 -2.07
C GLN A 384 -26.29 -18.12 -3.30
N THR A 385 -26.27 -16.80 -3.10
CA THR A 385 -26.17 -15.84 -4.21
C THR A 385 -25.04 -16.24 -5.17
N PRO A 386 -25.29 -16.36 -6.48
CA PRO A 386 -24.26 -16.66 -7.47
C PRO A 386 -23.08 -15.69 -7.39
N LEU A 387 -21.87 -16.14 -7.70
CA LEU A 387 -20.68 -15.29 -7.60
C LEU A 387 -20.67 -14.21 -8.69
N GLU A 388 -21.28 -14.50 -9.83
CA GLU A 388 -21.47 -13.62 -10.98
C GLU A 388 -22.26 -12.37 -10.59
N ASP A 389 -23.25 -12.52 -9.70
CA ASP A 389 -24.07 -11.43 -9.19
C ASP A 389 -23.29 -10.52 -8.22
N LEU A 390 -22.15 -10.99 -7.70
CA LEU A 390 -21.30 -10.23 -6.77
C LEU A 390 -20.27 -9.35 -7.47
N THR A 391 -20.12 -9.48 -8.80
CA THR A 391 -19.11 -8.75 -9.60
C THR A 391 -19.25 -7.23 -9.51
N SER A 392 -20.46 -6.73 -9.25
CA SER A 392 -20.74 -5.30 -9.04
C SER A 392 -20.37 -4.78 -7.64
N ILE A 393 -19.91 -5.66 -6.74
CA ILE A 393 -19.53 -5.33 -5.37
C ILE A 393 -17.99 -5.30 -5.26
N PRO A 394 -17.40 -4.21 -4.77
CA PRO A 394 -18.04 -3.02 -4.18
C PRO A 394 -18.69 -2.08 -5.20
N SER A 395 -19.77 -1.43 -4.77
CA SER A 395 -20.43 -0.37 -5.53
C SER A 395 -19.49 0.81 -5.82
N LEU A 396 -19.84 1.65 -6.79
CA LEU A 396 -19.06 2.86 -7.10
C LEU A 396 -18.90 3.78 -5.87
N ALA A 397 -19.95 3.96 -5.07
CA ALA A 397 -19.89 4.75 -3.83
C ALA A 397 -18.88 4.16 -2.84
N GLN A 398 -18.92 2.84 -2.61
CA GLN A 398 -17.96 2.16 -1.74
C GLN A 398 -16.52 2.25 -2.24
N ARG A 399 -16.30 2.19 -3.57
CA ARG A 399 -14.96 2.38 -4.16
C ARG A 399 -14.45 3.80 -3.95
N ASN A 400 -15.32 4.80 -4.11
CA ASN A 400 -14.98 6.20 -3.87
C ASN A 400 -14.63 6.41 -2.38
N ASP A 401 -15.44 5.89 -1.47
CA ASP A 401 -15.16 5.97 -0.02
C ASP A 401 -13.88 5.22 0.36
N TYR A 402 -13.63 4.06 -0.25
CA TYR A 402 -12.39 3.30 -0.05
C TYR A 402 -11.15 4.13 -0.40
N ALA A 403 -11.19 4.86 -1.52
CA ALA A 403 -10.07 5.71 -1.95
C ALA A 403 -9.76 6.81 -0.94
N ARG A 404 -10.76 7.24 -0.16
CA ARG A 404 -10.67 8.30 0.85
C ARG A 404 -10.18 7.82 2.22
N ILE A 405 -10.04 6.51 2.45
CA ILE A 405 -9.49 5.98 3.72
C ILE A 405 -8.10 6.56 3.99
N GLY A 406 -7.30 6.77 2.94
CA GLY A 406 -5.95 7.32 3.04
C GLY A 406 -5.88 8.79 3.50
N GLU A 407 -6.98 9.53 3.39
CA GLU A 407 -7.11 10.92 3.88
C GLU A 407 -7.04 10.98 5.41
N GLY A 408 -7.38 9.88 6.09
CA GLY A 408 -7.41 9.81 7.54
C GLY A 408 -8.55 10.64 8.13
N PHE A 409 -8.32 11.21 9.31
CA PHE A 409 -9.24 12.10 10.01
C PHE A 409 -8.48 12.94 11.03
N VAL A 410 -9.05 14.09 11.40
CA VAL A 410 -8.60 14.85 12.58
C VAL A 410 -9.14 14.15 13.82
N PRO A 411 -8.29 13.68 14.76
CA PRO A 411 -8.76 12.97 15.94
C PRO A 411 -9.56 13.89 16.86
N VAL A 412 -10.64 13.37 17.44
CA VAL A 412 -11.28 13.99 18.60
C VAL A 412 -10.45 13.69 19.85
N GLN A 413 -10.33 14.70 20.73
CA GLN A 413 -9.59 14.62 21.99
C GLN A 413 -10.26 13.68 22.99
#